data_AF-A0A317YKU5-F1
#
_entry.id   AF-A0A317YKU5-F1
#
_cell.length_a   1.000
_cell.length_b   1.000
_cell.length_c   1.000
_cell.angle_alpha   90.00
_cell.angle_beta   90.00
_cell.angle_gamma   90.00
#
_symmetry.space_group_name_H-M   'P 1'
#
loop_
_entity.id
_entity.type
_entity.pdbx_description
1 polymer ?
#
loop_
_entity_poly.entity_id
_entity_poly.type
_entity_poly.pdbx_seq_one_letter_code
_entity_poly.pdbx_strand_id
1 'polypeptide(L)' 'GIAAISAVLLTFKSGDHVILPDDVYGGTFRLTEQILNRFNIEFTTVDTTKLEQIDGAIQSNTKLIYIETPSNPCFK' A
#
# COMPACT_ATOMS: atom_id res chain seq x y z
N GLY A 1 12.46 -5.20 8.14
CA GLY A 1 11.46 -4.79 7.14
C GLY A 1 10.82 -3.47 7.49
N ILE A 2 10.06 -3.42 8.60
CA ILE A 2 9.20 -2.27 8.95
C ILE A 2 9.90 -0.91 8.88
N ALA A 3 11.10 -0.75 9.43
CA ALA A 3 11.82 0.53 9.36
C ALA A 3 12.10 1.01 7.91
N ALA A 4 12.38 0.09 6.99
CA ALA A 4 12.59 0.43 5.58
C ALA A 4 11.28 0.83 4.89
N ILE A 5 10.19 0.09 5.16
CA ILE A 5 8.85 0.42 4.66
C ILE A 5 8.43 1.80 5.18
N SER A 6 8.58 2.05 6.48
CA SER A 6 8.32 3.36 7.08
C SER A 6 9.13 4.48 6.42
N ALA A 7 10.42 4.24 6.15
CA ALA A 7 11.27 5.24 5.51
C ALA A 7 10.76 5.63 4.11
N VAL A 8 10.28 4.66 3.32
CA VAL A 8 9.65 4.92 2.01
C VAL A 8 8.33 5.65 2.17
N LEU A 9 7.45 5.17 3.06
CA LEU A 9 6.13 5.76 3.30
C LEU A 9 6.20 7.21 3.80
N LEU A 10 7.25 7.57 4.55
CA LEU A 10 7.46 8.92 5.06
C LEU A 10 8.02 9.91 4.00
N THR A 11 8.28 9.46 2.76
CA THR A 11 8.66 10.36 1.66
C THR A 11 7.46 11.03 0.99
N PHE A 12 6.25 10.49 1.19
CA PHE A 12 5.01 11.01 0.62
C PHE A 12 4.48 12.23 1.40
N LYS A 13 3.57 12.96 0.75
CA LYS A 13 2.94 14.17 1.28
C LYS A 13 1.45 13.94 1.52
N SER A 14 0.86 14.78 2.36
CA SER A 14 -0.60 14.83 2.56
C SER A 14 -1.32 14.95 1.21
N GLY A 15 -2.34 14.12 1.01
CA GLY A 15 -3.11 14.00 -0.22
C GLY A 15 -2.53 13.05 -1.26
N ASP A 16 -1.34 12.47 -1.05
CA ASP A 16 -0.86 11.37 -1.90
C ASP A 16 -1.67 10.09 -1.64
N HIS A 17 -1.78 9.25 -2.66
CA HIS A 17 -2.48 7.97 -2.59
C HIS A 17 -1.53 6.79 -2.85
N VAL A 18 -1.73 5.68 -2.14
CA VAL A 18 -0.93 4.45 -2.30
C VAL A 18 -1.82 3.21 -2.49
N ILE A 19 -1.36 2.26 -3.32
CA ILE A 19 -2.07 0.99 -3.57
C ILE A 19 -1.31 -0.14 -2.88
N LEU A 20 -2.01 -1.01 -2.15
CA LEU A 20 -1.45 -2.18 -1.47
C LEU A 20 -2.19 -3.47 -1.86
N PRO A 21 -1.56 -4.65 -1.68
CA PRO A 21 -2.24 -5.93 -1.79
C PRO A 21 -3.30 -6.10 -0.71
N ASP A 22 -4.40 -6.77 -1.03
CA ASP A 22 -5.47 -7.15 -0.10
C ASP A 22 -5.02 -8.16 0.97
N ASP A 23 -3.92 -8.86 0.72
CA ASP A 23 -3.34 -9.88 1.57
C ASP A 23 -1.90 -9.56 2.01
N VAL A 24 -1.58 -8.26 2.06
CA VAL A 24 -0.29 -7.77 2.54
C VAL A 24 0.00 -8.22 3.97
N TYR A 25 1.27 -8.43 4.31
CA TYR A 25 1.68 -8.76 5.67
C TYR A 25 1.02 -7.84 6.71
N GLY A 26 0.39 -8.43 7.74
CA GLY A 26 -0.40 -7.67 8.71
C GLY A 26 0.36 -6.56 9.46
N GLY A 27 1.67 -6.70 9.64
CA GLY A 27 2.51 -5.63 10.19
C GLY A 27 2.67 -4.45 9.22
N THR A 28 2.72 -4.70 7.92
CA THR A 28 2.69 -3.68 6.87
C THR A 28 1.32 -3.00 6.87
N PHE A 29 0.22 -3.76 6.83
CA PHE A 29 -1.13 -3.19 6.86
C PHE A 29 -1.35 -2.25 8.06
N ARG A 30 -1.01 -2.70 9.28
CA ARG A 30 -1.14 -1.89 10.49
C ARG A 30 -0.29 -0.61 10.44
N LEU A 31 0.93 -0.70 9.90
CA LEU A 31 1.78 0.47 9.71
C LEU A 31 1.09 1.48 8.78
N THR A 32 0.59 1.00 7.63
CA THR A 32 -0.09 1.82 6.64
C THR A 32 -1.32 2.50 7.24
N GLU A 33 -2.22 1.73 7.87
CA GLU A 33 -3.45 2.25 8.46
C GLU A 33 -3.18 3.25 9.59
N GLN A 34 -2.24 2.97 10.50
CA GLN A 34 -2.02 3.83 11.66
C GLN A 34 -1.15 5.05 11.36
N ILE A 35 -0.22 4.95 10.39
CA ILE A 35 0.73 6.03 10.09
C ILE A 35 0.23 6.88 8.93
N LEU A 36 -0.21 6.30 7.80
CA LEU A 36 -0.62 7.08 6.63
C LEU A 36 -1.84 7.96 6.92
N ASN A 37 -2.82 7.44 7.68
CA ASN A 37 -3.98 8.22 8.09
C ASN A 37 -3.60 9.46 8.91
N ARG A 38 -2.54 9.40 9.74
CA ARG A 38 -2.07 10.57 10.51
C ARG A 38 -1.44 11.65 9.64
N PHE A 39 -0.88 11.26 8.50
CA PHE A 39 -0.27 12.17 7.53
C PHE A 39 -1.23 12.56 6.39
N ASN A 40 -2.50 12.14 6.49
CA ASN A 40 -3.52 12.35 5.45
C ASN A 40 -3.08 11.81 4.08
N ILE A 41 -2.41 10.66 4.09
CA ILE A 41 -2.07 9.89 2.90
C ILE A 41 -3.16 8.83 2.74
N GLU A 42 -3.76 8.79 1.56
CA GLU A 42 -4.85 7.88 1.22
C GLU A 42 -4.30 6.52 0.79
N PHE A 43 -5.05 5.45 0.99
CA PHE A 43 -4.67 4.14 0.48
C PHE A 43 -5.86 3.31 0.01
N THR A 44 -5.61 2.46 -1.00
CA THR A 44 -6.56 1.47 -1.51
C THR A 44 -5.91 0.10 -1.51
N THR A 45 -6.63 -0.92 -1.06
CA THR A 45 -6.19 -2.32 -1.13
C THR A 45 -6.89 -3.05 -2.28
N VAL A 46 -6.13 -3.79 -3.09
CA VAL A 46 -6.66 -4.55 -4.25
C VAL A 46 -6.03 -5.93 -4.34
N ASP A 47 -6.67 -6.85 -5.07
CA ASP A 47 -6.04 -8.11 -5.46
C ASP A 47 -4.98 -7.85 -6.54
N THR A 48 -3.72 -7.77 -6.13
CA THR A 48 -2.60 -7.43 -7.03
C THR A 48 -2.27 -8.52 -8.07
N THR A 49 -2.90 -9.69 -7.98
CA THR A 49 -2.82 -10.72 -9.04
C THR A 49 -3.68 -10.38 -10.26
N LYS A 50 -4.62 -9.43 -10.12
CA LYS A 50 -5.53 -8.97 -11.17
C LYS A 50 -5.17 -7.55 -11.59
N LEU A 51 -4.47 -7.42 -12.72
CA LEU A 51 -4.01 -6.13 -13.25
C LEU A 51 -5.15 -5.11 -13.42
N GLU A 52 -6.34 -5.56 -13.81
CA GLU A 52 -7.54 -4.71 -13.97
C GLU A 52 -7.94 -4.01 -12.66
N GLN A 53 -7.74 -4.65 -11.50
CA GLN A 53 -8.03 -4.03 -10.21
C GLN A 53 -6.99 -2.99 -9.84
N ILE A 54 -5.72 -3.21 -10.20
CA ILE A 54 -4.66 -2.21 -10.03
C ILE A 54 -4.99 -0.99 -10.89
N ASP A 55 -5.27 -1.20 -12.18
CA ASP A 55 -5.60 -0.14 -13.12
C ASP A 55 -6.83 0.67 -12.66
N GLY A 56 -7.87 0.01 -12.18
CA GLY A 56 -9.07 0.66 -11.65
C GLY A 56 -8.86 1.43 -10.34
N ALA A 57 -7.81 1.12 -9.58
CA ALA A 57 -7.47 1.80 -8.32
C ALA A 57 -6.47 2.96 -8.51
N ILE A 58 -5.92 3.15 -9.70
CA ILE A 58 -5.04 4.29 -9.99
C ILE A 58 -5.88 5.58 -9.99
N GLN A 59 -5.42 6.54 -9.20
CA GLN A 59 -5.97 7.89 -9.08
C GLN A 59 -4.92 8.91 -9.56
N SER A 60 -5.33 10.16 -9.80
CA SER A 60 -4.42 11.22 -10.24
C SER A 60 -3.33 11.55 -9.21
N ASN A 61 -3.58 11.26 -7.94
CA ASN A 61 -2.67 11.40 -6.80
C ASN A 61 -1.97 10.09 -6.41
N THR A 62 -2.13 8.96 -7.12
CA THR A 62 -1.40 7.72 -6.80
C THR A 62 0.11 7.91 -6.98
N LYS A 63 0.90 7.63 -5.94
CA LYS A 63 2.37 7.74 -5.93
C LYS A 63 3.11 6.44 -5.66
N LEU A 64 2.44 5.40 -5.17
CA LEU A 64 3.03 4.10 -4.89
C LEU A 64 2.07 2.96 -5.22
N ILE A 65 2.61 1.90 -5.82
CA ILE A 65 1.99 0.58 -5.87
C ILE A 65 2.94 -0.35 -5.12
N TYR A 66 2.50 -0.86 -3.97
CA TYR A 66 3.26 -1.78 -3.13
C TYR A 66 2.84 -3.22 -3.48
N ILE A 67 3.82 -4.13 -3.60
CA ILE A 67 3.60 -5.53 -4.01
C ILE A 67 4.44 -6.44 -3.10
N GLU A 68 3.86 -7.56 -2.67
CA GLU A 68 4.55 -8.66 -2.00
C GLU A 68 4.32 -9.94 -2.82
N THR A 69 5.37 -10.59 -3.29
CA THR A 69 5.26 -11.82 -4.09
C THR A 69 6.34 -12.85 -3.71
N PRO A 70 5.96 -14.11 -3.42
CA PRO A 70 4.60 -14.53 -3.11
C PRO A 70 4.09 -13.84 -1.83
N SER A 71 2.78 -13.60 -1.73
CA SER A 71 2.21 -12.93 -0.55
C SER A 71 2.35 -13.77 0.73
N ASN A 72 2.30 -13.13 1.90
CA ASN A 72 2.33 -13.80 3.20
C ASN A 72 1.02 -13.50 3.96
N PRO A 73 0.22 -14.51 4.37
CA PRO A 73 0.52 -15.96 4.40
C PRO A 73 -0.04 -16.76 3.22
N CYS A 74 -0.74 -16.11 2.29
CA CYS A 74 -1.59 -16.79 1.30
C CYS A 74 -0.86 -17.27 0.04
N PHE A 75 0.41 -16.88 -0.17
CA PHE A 75 1.21 -17.20 -1.35
C PHE A 75 0.51 -16.88 -2.68
N LYS A 76 -0.19 -15.75 -2.75
CA LYS A 76 -0.68 -15.19 -4.00
C LYS A 76 0.45 -14.64 -4.86
#